data_AF-A0A5N4CNU4-F1
#
_entry.id   AF-A0A5N4CNU4-F1
#
_cell.length_a   1.000
_cell.length_b   1.000
_cell.length_c   1.000
_cell.angle_alpha   90.00
_cell.angle_beta   90.00
_cell.angle_gamma   90.00
#
_symmetry.space_group_name_H-M   'P 1'
#
loop_
_entity.id
_entity.type
_entity.pdbx_description
1 polymer ?
#
loop_
_entity_poly.entity_id
_entity_poly.type
_entity_poly.pdbx_seq_one_letter_code
_entity_poly.pdbx_strand_id
1 'polypeptide(L)'
;MKPAQLLLLLLFQSQVSQTSSTPQIVNGALGESVMLPLKFSAEKRIMSIIWLHNGISIAFTQLEGQSSLTYITDPKWKNRLSVTDSYSLQISNLTMADAGSYSTHITTMTSSVVSTYDLRIFSEYGHRGPALNRPG
;
A
#
# COMPACT_ATOMS: atom_id res chain seq x y z
N MET A 1 22.79 3.54 22.98
CA MET A 1 22.43 4.42 21.84
C MET A 1 22.77 5.85 22.22
N LYS A 2 23.37 6.63 21.32
CA LYS A 2 23.86 7.99 21.63
C LYS A 2 22.70 9.01 21.53
N PRO A 3 22.62 10.04 22.39
CA PRO A 3 21.54 11.02 22.40
C PRO A 3 21.38 11.77 21.07
N ALA A 4 22.46 11.95 20.31
CA ALA A 4 22.43 12.53 18.97
C ALA A 4 21.60 11.69 17.95
N GLN A 5 21.52 10.38 18.14
CA GLN A 5 20.76 9.48 17.27
C GLN A 5 19.25 9.56 17.56
N LEU A 6 18.87 9.87 18.80
CA LEU A 6 17.49 10.18 19.20
C LEU A 6 17.06 11.54 18.64
N LEU A 7 17.95 12.55 18.69
CA LEU A 7 17.69 13.86 18.12
C LEU A 7 17.52 13.80 16.60
N LEU A 8 18.33 12.99 15.90
CA LEU A 8 18.18 12.78 14.47
C LEU A 8 16.83 12.12 14.13
N LEU A 9 16.38 11.13 14.91
CA LEU A 9 15.04 10.55 14.74
C LEU A 9 13.93 11.59 14.93
N LEU A 10 14.04 12.48 15.93
CA LEU A 10 13.04 13.51 16.23
C LEU A 10 12.98 14.62 15.15
N LEU A 11 14.12 14.95 14.53
CA LEU A 11 14.18 15.94 13.45
C LEU A 11 13.54 15.43 12.15
N PHE A 12 13.54 14.12 11.89
CA PHE A 12 12.75 13.54 10.79
C PHE A 12 11.24 13.47 11.07
N GLN A 13 10.82 13.57 12.35
CA GLN A 13 9.38 13.61 12.68
C GLN A 13 8.76 15.01 12.55
N SER A 14 9.57 16.06 12.42
CA SER A 14 9.11 17.46 12.50
C SER A 14 8.97 18.18 11.15
N GLN A 15 8.98 17.44 10.03
CA GLN A 15 8.58 17.95 8.70
C GLN A 15 7.48 17.10 8.05
N VAL A 16 6.77 16.29 8.84
CA VAL A 16 5.53 15.66 8.37
C VAL A 16 4.44 16.70 8.51
N SER A 17 3.99 17.27 7.40
CA SER A 17 2.64 17.84 7.35
C SER A 17 1.69 16.66 7.55
N GLN A 18 1.40 16.32 8.81
CA GLN A 18 0.49 15.25 9.17
C GLN A 18 -0.91 15.72 8.79
N THR A 19 -1.29 15.55 7.53
CA THR A 19 -2.69 15.44 7.21
C THR A 19 -3.15 14.12 7.81
N SER A 20 -3.70 14.16 9.04
CA SER A 20 -4.42 13.05 9.66
C SER A 20 -5.71 12.79 8.88
N SER A 21 -5.55 12.32 7.64
CA SER A 21 -6.66 11.89 6.80
C SER A 21 -7.15 10.53 7.29
N THR A 22 -8.46 10.39 7.40
CA THR A 22 -9.09 9.10 7.69
C THR A 22 -8.63 8.07 6.64
N PRO A 23 -8.19 6.86 7.05
CA PRO A 23 -7.78 5.84 6.10
C PRO A 23 -8.90 5.52 5.11
N GLN A 24 -8.54 5.35 3.83
CA GLN A 24 -9.50 4.89 2.85
C GLN A 24 -9.75 3.40 3.02
N ILE A 25 -11.02 3.03 3.23
CA ILE A 25 -11.40 1.63 3.23
C ILE A 25 -11.37 1.11 1.79
N VAL A 26 -10.68 -0.01 1.58
CA VAL A 26 -10.68 -0.74 0.31
C VAL A 26 -11.10 -2.18 0.60
N ASN A 27 -12.06 -2.69 -0.17
CA ASN A 27 -12.55 -4.05 -0.01
C ASN A 27 -11.93 -4.94 -1.10
N GLY A 28 -11.46 -6.12 -0.70
CA GLY A 28 -11.02 -7.19 -1.59
C GLY A 28 -11.78 -8.48 -1.30
N ALA A 29 -11.85 -9.36 -2.29
CA ALA A 29 -12.38 -10.71 -2.13
C ALA A 29 -11.23 -11.71 -1.94
N LEU A 30 -11.43 -12.73 -1.10
CA LEU A 30 -10.48 -13.80 -0.88
C LEU A 30 -10.17 -14.52 -2.20
N GLY A 31 -8.89 -14.66 -2.54
CA GLY A 31 -8.41 -15.27 -3.79
C GLY A 31 -8.32 -14.30 -4.99
N GLU A 32 -8.96 -13.13 -4.90
CA GLU A 32 -8.97 -12.14 -5.98
C GLU A 32 -7.79 -11.16 -5.90
N SER A 33 -7.77 -10.17 -6.80
CA SER A 33 -6.82 -9.06 -6.76
C SER A 33 -7.45 -7.76 -6.28
N VAL A 34 -6.66 -6.89 -5.66
CA VAL A 34 -7.06 -5.53 -5.29
C VAL A 34 -6.02 -4.53 -5.75
N MET A 35 -6.47 -3.29 -5.94
CA MET A 35 -5.62 -2.15 -6.27
C MET A 35 -5.76 -1.07 -5.21
N LEU A 36 -4.63 -0.63 -4.66
CA LEU A 36 -4.55 0.54 -3.79
C LEU A 36 -4.04 1.70 -4.65
N PRO A 37 -4.88 2.71 -4.95
CA PRO A 37 -4.49 3.79 -5.85
C PRO A 37 -3.39 4.63 -5.22
N LEU A 38 -2.44 5.16 -6.00
CA LEU A 38 -1.57 6.23 -5.51
C LEU A 38 -2.36 7.53 -5.43
N LYS A 39 -2.44 8.15 -4.24
CA LYS A 39 -3.07 9.46 -4.07
C LYS A 39 -2.02 10.56 -4.08
N PHE A 40 -1.85 11.18 -5.23
CA PHE A 40 -0.87 12.23 -5.39
C PHE A 40 -1.24 13.21 -6.51
N SER A 41 -0.96 14.50 -6.31
CA SER A 41 -1.15 15.52 -7.34
C SER A 41 0.02 15.50 -8.32
N ALA A 42 -0.26 15.34 -9.61
CA ALA A 42 0.73 15.26 -10.69
C ALA A 42 1.62 16.52 -10.83
N GLU A 43 1.25 17.64 -10.19
CA GLU A 43 1.99 18.91 -10.24
C GLU A 43 3.36 18.85 -9.56
N LYS A 44 3.58 17.88 -8.66
CA LYS A 44 4.82 17.73 -7.91
C LYS A 44 5.68 16.61 -8.48
N ARG A 45 6.99 16.82 -8.58
CA ARG A 45 7.93 15.76 -8.98
C ARG A 45 8.15 14.78 -7.83
N ILE A 46 7.71 13.53 -8.01
CA ILE A 46 8.00 12.44 -7.09
C ILE A 46 9.47 12.01 -7.26
N MET A 47 10.16 11.79 -6.14
CA MET A 47 11.51 11.22 -6.10
C MET A 47 11.48 9.74 -5.72
N SER A 48 10.63 9.39 -4.74
CA SER A 48 10.45 8.01 -4.33
C SER A 48 9.09 7.74 -3.71
N ILE A 49 8.72 6.46 -3.70
CA ILE A 49 7.48 5.95 -3.13
C ILE A 49 7.84 4.69 -2.32
N ILE A 50 7.40 4.65 -1.06
CA ILE A 50 7.46 3.44 -0.23
C ILE A 50 6.02 3.00 0.05
N TRP A 51 5.72 1.74 -0.23
CA TRP A 51 4.50 1.07 0.21
C TRP A 51 4.79 0.27 1.47
N LEU A 52 3.94 0.41 2.48
CA LEU A 52 4.03 -0.32 3.74
C LEU A 52 2.76 -1.14 3.98
N HIS A 53 2.90 -2.33 4.54
CA HIS A 53 1.83 -3.13 5.12
C HIS A 53 2.09 -3.28 6.62
N ASN A 54 1.15 -2.84 7.45
CA ASN A 54 1.26 -2.84 8.91
C ASN A 54 2.60 -2.25 9.41
N GLY A 55 3.08 -1.20 8.75
CA GLY A 55 4.33 -0.50 9.09
C GLY A 55 5.61 -1.13 8.54
N ILE A 56 5.52 -2.22 7.78
CA ILE A 56 6.68 -2.89 7.17
C ILE A 56 6.72 -2.58 5.67
N SER A 57 7.88 -2.17 5.15
CA SER A 57 8.06 -1.90 3.72
C SER A 57 7.84 -3.18 2.90
N ILE A 58 6.97 -3.10 1.90
CA ILE A 58 6.67 -4.19 0.96
C ILE A 58 7.13 -3.88 -0.46
N ALA A 59 7.20 -2.59 -0.82
CA ALA A 59 7.76 -2.14 -2.08
C ALA A 59 8.38 -0.74 -1.96
N PHE A 60 9.46 -0.52 -2.70
CA PHE A 60 10.14 0.76 -2.85
C PHE A 60 10.30 1.09 -4.33
N THR A 61 9.90 2.29 -4.73
CA THR A 61 10.09 2.79 -6.09
C THR A 61 10.92 4.06 -6.06
N GLN A 62 12.01 4.08 -6.82
CA GLN A 62 12.85 5.26 -7.05
C GLN A 62 12.58 5.81 -8.44
N LEU A 63 12.42 7.12 -8.55
CA LEU A 63 12.16 7.81 -9.82
C LEU A 63 13.37 8.66 -10.21
N GLU A 64 13.89 8.43 -11.41
CA GLU A 64 15.02 9.16 -12.00
C GLU A 64 14.62 9.69 -13.38
N GLY A 65 14.24 10.96 -13.43
CA GLY A 65 13.76 11.56 -14.67
C GLY A 65 12.40 11.00 -15.07
N GLN A 66 12.36 10.35 -16.22
CA GLN A 66 11.18 9.64 -16.75
C GLN A 66 11.24 8.13 -16.46
N SER A 67 12.33 7.66 -15.85
CA SER A 67 12.50 6.25 -15.51
C SER A 67 12.14 6.00 -14.05
N SER A 68 11.68 4.78 -13.75
CA SER A 68 11.43 4.33 -12.39
C SER A 68 11.92 2.91 -12.21
N LEU A 69 12.46 2.62 -11.03
CA LEU A 69 12.89 1.29 -10.64
C LEU A 69 12.19 0.89 -9.34
N THR A 70 11.48 -0.24 -9.38
CA THR A 70 10.73 -0.77 -8.26
C THR A 70 11.39 -2.03 -7.70
N TYR A 71 11.49 -2.07 -6.38
CA TYR A 71 12.02 -3.20 -5.61
C TYR A 71 10.93 -3.72 -4.68
N ILE A 72 10.65 -5.02 -4.73
CA ILE A 72 9.83 -5.67 -3.72
C ILE A 72 10.72 -5.97 -2.52
N THR A 73 10.47 -5.32 -1.40
CA THR A 73 11.39 -5.32 -0.24
C THR A 73 11.16 -6.48 0.71
N ASP A 74 9.97 -7.09 0.68
CA ASP A 74 9.65 -8.28 1.47
C ASP A 74 9.39 -9.47 0.52
N PRO A 75 10.22 -10.54 0.58
CA PRO A 75 10.14 -11.69 -0.32
C PRO A 75 8.78 -12.38 -0.36
N LYS A 76 7.97 -12.29 0.71
CA LYS A 76 6.64 -12.93 0.75
C LYS A 76 5.70 -12.39 -0.33
N TRP A 77 5.98 -11.20 -0.86
CA TRP A 77 5.16 -10.52 -1.86
C TRP A 77 5.61 -10.71 -3.30
N LYS A 78 6.82 -11.25 -3.53
CA LYS A 78 7.50 -11.20 -4.84
C LYS A 78 6.68 -11.71 -6.03
N ASN A 79 5.79 -12.68 -5.81
CA ASN A 79 4.98 -13.29 -6.87
C ASN A 79 3.53 -12.78 -6.93
N ARG A 80 3.15 -11.90 -5.99
CA ARG A 80 1.76 -11.49 -5.80
C ARG A 80 1.57 -9.98 -5.87
N LEU A 81 2.64 -9.21 -5.68
CA LEU A 81 2.61 -7.77 -5.60
C LEU A 81 3.29 -7.16 -6.82
N SER A 82 2.62 -6.18 -7.41
CA SER A 82 3.14 -5.37 -8.52
C SER A 82 2.82 -3.89 -8.29
N VAL A 83 3.59 -3.02 -8.94
CA VAL A 83 3.36 -1.58 -8.98
C VAL A 83 3.05 -1.22 -10.42
N THR A 84 1.92 -0.55 -10.63
CA THR A 84 1.46 -0.12 -11.97
C THR A 84 2.22 1.12 -12.44
N ASP A 85 2.03 1.52 -13.70
CA ASP A 85 2.64 2.74 -14.26
C ASP A 85 2.16 4.03 -13.55
N SER A 86 0.96 3.98 -12.94
CA SER A 86 0.45 5.06 -12.07
C SER A 86 1.00 5.02 -10.64
N TYR A 87 1.94 4.12 -10.39
CA TYR A 87 2.52 3.77 -9.10
C TYR A 87 1.51 3.27 -8.03
N SER A 88 0.30 2.91 -8.47
CA SER A 88 -0.68 2.21 -7.64
C SER A 88 -0.20 0.79 -7.34
N LEU A 89 -0.46 0.32 -6.12
CA LEU A 89 -0.10 -1.02 -5.67
C LEU A 89 -1.19 -2.01 -6.10
N GLN A 90 -0.80 -3.10 -6.74
CA GLN A 90 -1.68 -4.22 -6.99
C GLN A 90 -1.22 -5.44 -6.17
N ILE A 91 -2.18 -6.07 -5.50
CA ILE A 91 -1.97 -7.30 -4.73
C ILE A 91 -2.90 -8.35 -5.30
N SER A 92 -2.34 -9.47 -5.74
CA SER A 92 -3.08 -10.60 -6.32
C SER A 92 -3.20 -11.77 -5.35
N ASN A 93 -4.17 -12.65 -5.63
CA ASN A 93 -4.42 -13.88 -4.86
C ASN A 93 -4.58 -13.61 -3.35
N LEU A 94 -5.44 -12.66 -2.99
CA LEU A 94 -5.62 -12.18 -1.63
C LEU A 94 -5.89 -13.32 -0.63
N THR A 95 -5.29 -13.21 0.54
CA THR A 95 -5.51 -14.09 1.70
C THR A 95 -6.01 -13.25 2.87
N MET A 96 -6.69 -13.85 3.84
CA MET A 96 -7.16 -13.11 5.03
C MET A 96 -6.02 -12.41 5.80
N ALA A 97 -4.77 -12.91 5.70
CA ALA A 97 -3.60 -12.33 6.33
C ALA A 97 -3.11 -11.03 5.66
N ASP A 98 -3.56 -10.76 4.43
CA ASP A 98 -3.19 -9.54 3.70
C ASP A 98 -4.05 -8.34 4.11
N ALA A 99 -5.12 -8.55 4.89
CA ALA A 99 -5.94 -7.47 5.43
C ALA A 99 -5.12 -6.56 6.38
N GLY A 100 -5.66 -5.37 6.62
CA GLY A 100 -5.10 -4.40 7.56
C GLY A 100 -4.59 -3.13 6.90
N SER A 101 -3.68 -2.46 7.60
CA SER A 101 -3.26 -1.10 7.26
C SER A 101 -2.21 -1.12 6.17
N TYR A 102 -2.41 -0.29 5.14
CA TYR A 102 -1.41 0.04 4.14
C TYR A 102 -1.14 1.53 4.15
N SER A 103 0.10 1.93 3.90
CA SER A 103 0.42 3.34 3.69
C SER A 103 1.40 3.56 2.55
N THR A 104 1.25 4.71 1.90
CA THR A 104 2.20 5.21 0.91
C THR A 104 2.97 6.36 1.51
N HIS A 105 4.29 6.31 1.43
CA HIS A 105 5.16 7.43 1.79
C HIS A 105 5.79 7.94 0.51
N ILE A 106 5.36 9.11 0.07
CA ILE A 106 5.79 9.74 -1.17
C ILE A 106 6.75 10.86 -0.81
N THR A 107 7.99 10.76 -1.27
CA THR A 107 8.97 11.83 -1.15
C THR A 107 9.03 12.61 -2.45
N THR A 108 8.93 13.93 -2.32
CA THR A 108 9.10 14.89 -3.41
C THR A 108 10.30 15.78 -3.10
N MET A 109 10.68 16.61 -4.05
CA MET A 109 11.80 17.55 -3.84
C MET A 109 11.57 18.55 -2.70
N THR A 110 10.30 18.84 -2.36
CA THR A 110 9.94 19.92 -1.42
C THR A 110 9.06 19.46 -0.26
N SER A 111 8.57 18.23 -0.28
CA SER A 111 7.60 17.73 0.71
C SER A 111 7.57 16.20 0.80
N SER A 112 6.99 15.69 1.87
CA SER A 112 6.58 14.29 1.98
C SER A 112 5.07 14.20 2.17
N VAL A 113 4.44 13.25 1.49
CA VAL A 113 3.00 13.00 1.55
C VAL A 113 2.77 11.58 1.99
N VAL A 114 1.83 11.39 2.92
CA VAL A 114 1.39 10.07 3.38
C VAL A 114 -0.09 9.88 3.06
N SER A 115 -0.44 8.72 2.52
CA SER A 115 -1.83 8.26 2.40
C SER A 115 -1.96 6.89 3.03
N THR A 116 -3.12 6.63 3.65
CA THR A 116 -3.40 5.39 4.38
C THR A 116 -4.65 4.70 3.83
N TYR A 117 -4.61 3.37 3.84
CA TYR A 117 -5.68 2.48 3.41
C TYR A 117 -5.94 1.43 4.49
N ASP A 118 -7.19 1.05 4.66
CA ASP A 118 -7.61 -0.11 5.44
C ASP A 118 -8.16 -1.17 4.48
N LEU A 119 -7.36 -2.20 4.18
CA LEU A 119 -7.76 -3.30 3.31
C LEU A 119 -8.56 -4.32 4.09
N ARG A 120 -9.82 -4.51 3.69
CA ARG A 120 -10.73 -5.52 4.24
C ARG A 120 -10.94 -6.62 3.23
N ILE A 121 -10.89 -7.87 3.68
CA ILE A 121 -11.00 -9.04 2.82
C ILE A 121 -12.22 -9.86 3.22
N PHE A 122 -13.05 -10.18 2.24
CA PHE A 122 -14.30 -10.92 2.43
C PHE A 122 -14.23 -12.25 1.68
N SER A 123 -14.83 -13.30 2.24
CA SER A 123 -15.00 -14.58 1.56
C SER A 123 -16.44 -14.73 1.02
N GLU A 124 -16.60 -15.27 -0.18
CA GLU A 124 -17.93 -15.46 -0.80
C GLU A 124 -18.72 -16.67 -0.27
N TYR A 125 -18.41 -17.21 0.91
CA TYR A 125 -19.01 -18.45 1.41
C TYR A 125 -20.53 -18.37 1.74
N GLY A 126 -21.24 -17.31 1.34
CA GLY A 126 -22.65 -17.06 1.68
C GLY A 126 -23.69 -17.10 0.56
N HIS A 127 -23.35 -17.28 -0.72
CA HIS A 127 -24.34 -17.20 -1.83
C HIS A 127 -24.51 -18.46 -2.70
N ARG A 128 -23.81 -19.54 -2.38
CA ARG A 128 -24.09 -20.87 -2.96
C ARG A 128 -24.57 -21.83 -1.88
N GLY A 129 -25.80 -21.66 -1.44
CA GLY A 129 -26.53 -22.77 -0.81
C GLY A 129 -26.68 -23.92 -1.80
N PRO A 130 -26.76 -25.18 -1.34
CA PRO A 130 -26.87 -26.33 -2.23
C PRO A 130 -28.10 -26.19 -3.13
N ALA A 131 -27.93 -26.44 -4.43
CA ALA A 131 -29.05 -26.51 -5.36
C ALA A 131 -30.07 -27.52 -4.83
N LEU A 132 -31.28 -27.06 -4.52
CA LEU A 132 -32.37 -27.93 -4.13
C LEU A 132 -32.70 -28.82 -5.34
N ASN A 133 -32.30 -30.09 -5.27
CA ASN A 133 -32.75 -31.11 -6.21
C ASN A 133 -34.28 -31.22 -6.11
N ARG A 134 -34.99 -30.78 -7.16
CA ARG A 134 -36.42 -31.05 -7.34
C ARG A 134 -36.56 -32.42 -8.02
N PRO A 135 -37.16 -33.45 -7.40
CA PRO A 135 -37.54 -34.65 -8.14
C PRO A 135 -38.72 -34.34 -9.06
N GLY A 136 -38.69 -34.96 -10.25
CA GLY A 136 -39.76 -34.91 -11.26
C GLY A 136 -40.94 -35.80 -10.93
#